data_AF-A0A7Y6PIE0-F1
#
_entry.id   AF-A0A7Y6PIE0-F1
#
_cell.length_a   1.000
_cell.length_b   1.000
_cell.length_c   1.000
_cell.angle_alpha   90.00
_cell.angle_beta   90.00
_cell.angle_gamma   90.00
#
_symmetry.space_group_name_H-M   'P 1'
#
loop_
_entity.id
_entity.type
_entity.pdbx_description
1 polymer ?
#
loop_
_entity_poly.entity_id
_entity_poly.type
_entity_poly.pdbx_seq_one_letter_code
_entity_poly.pdbx_strand_id
1 'polypeptide(L)'
;MSGEFIYTAYENGIPVRTFPIGPSCKHFTPLDSISPILRMSVMQSEDGAFFYHRGFLPDALREALIYDLQVKRFARGGSTITMQLVKNVFLNRNKNFARKLEEALIVWLIENERLTSKERMYEVYLNIVEWGPLVYGIQEASAYYFNKRPSQLNTEESIFLASIIPKPKHFRSSFAE
;
A
#
# COMPACT_ATOMS: atom_id res chain seq x y z
N MET A 1 7.32 -0.45 12.59
CA MET A 1 6.24 0.43 12.07
C MET A 1 5.64 1.35 13.14
N SER A 2 5.77 1.02 14.42
CA SER A 2 5.19 1.80 15.53
C SER A 2 5.91 3.12 15.82
N GLY A 3 7.18 3.25 15.43
CA GLY A 3 7.97 4.49 15.52
C GLY A 3 8.32 5.07 14.14
N GLU A 4 9.18 6.09 14.15
CA GLU A 4 9.76 6.67 12.93
C GLU A 4 10.83 5.73 12.34
N PHE A 5 10.93 5.69 11.01
CA PHE A 5 11.90 4.84 10.32
C PHE A 5 12.25 5.40 8.94
N ILE A 6 13.36 4.94 8.37
CA ILE A 6 13.73 5.24 6.99
C ILE A 6 13.12 4.18 6.07
N TYR A 7 12.34 4.61 5.09
CA TYR A 7 11.82 3.76 4.03
C TYR A 7 12.69 3.90 2.78
N THR A 8 12.96 2.77 2.13
CA THR A 8 13.61 2.74 0.81
C THR A 8 12.74 1.99 -0.16
N ALA A 9 12.30 2.68 -1.22
CA ALA A 9 11.61 2.10 -2.35
C ALA A 9 12.63 1.46 -3.30
N TYR A 10 12.30 0.26 -3.78
CA TYR A 10 13.14 -0.50 -4.70
C TYR A 10 12.40 -0.82 -6.00
N GLU A 11 13.07 -0.62 -7.14
CA GLU A 11 12.63 -1.10 -8.44
C GLU A 11 13.63 -2.10 -8.99
N ASN A 12 13.15 -3.28 -9.37
CA ASN A 12 13.98 -4.37 -9.91
C ASN A 12 15.23 -4.69 -9.06
N GLY A 13 15.13 -4.51 -7.74
CA GLY A 13 16.22 -4.74 -6.79
C GLY A 13 17.16 -3.54 -6.60
N ILE A 14 16.96 -2.47 -7.36
CA ILE A 14 17.73 -1.23 -7.28
C ILE A 14 16.97 -0.24 -6.39
N PRO A 15 17.61 0.37 -5.38
CA PRO A 15 16.98 1.44 -4.61
C PRO A 15 16.73 2.63 -5.53
N VAL A 16 15.48 3.08 -5.60
CA VAL A 16 15.09 4.25 -6.41
C VAL A 16 14.81 5.49 -5.58
N ARG A 17 14.43 5.32 -4.32
CA ARG A 17 14.11 6.44 -3.44
C ARG A 17 14.23 6.06 -1.97
N THR A 18 14.79 6.94 -1.17
CA THR A 18 14.88 6.76 0.30
C THR A 18 14.34 8.02 0.98
N PHE A 19 13.43 7.84 1.94
CA PHE A 19 12.83 8.96 2.67
C PHE A 19 12.37 8.54 4.07
N PRO A 20 12.37 9.46 5.05
CA PRO A 20 11.94 9.17 6.40
C PRO A 20 10.41 9.14 6.51
N ILE A 21 9.90 8.26 7.37
CA ILE A 21 8.48 8.07 7.67
C ILE A 21 8.28 8.30 9.17
N GLY A 22 7.50 9.31 9.52
CA GLY A 22 7.24 9.65 10.91
C GLY A 22 6.58 11.01 11.06
N PRO A 23 5.87 11.28 12.18
CA PRO A 23 5.24 12.58 12.43
C PRO A 23 6.19 13.79 12.38
N SER A 24 7.48 13.59 12.64
CA SER A 24 8.50 14.66 12.54
C SER A 24 8.86 15.02 11.09
N CYS A 25 8.46 14.20 10.11
CA CYS A 25 8.90 14.28 8.74
C CYS A 25 7.98 15.17 7.91
N LYS A 26 8.54 16.16 7.19
CA LYS A 26 7.78 17.12 6.36
C LYS A 26 6.86 16.47 5.32
N HIS A 27 7.27 15.33 4.77
CA HIS A 27 6.54 14.62 3.70
C HIS A 27 5.59 13.54 4.24
N PHE A 28 5.48 13.40 5.56
CA PHE A 28 4.55 12.49 6.20
C PHE A 28 3.23 13.21 6.52
N THR A 29 2.11 12.59 6.17
CA THR A 29 0.77 13.10 6.50
C THR A 29 0.10 12.18 7.51
N PRO A 30 -0.23 12.69 8.71
CA PRO A 30 -1.05 11.95 9.67
C PRO A 30 -2.41 11.54 9.07
N LEU A 31 -2.95 10.40 9.48
CA LEU A 31 -4.16 9.81 8.88
C LEU A 31 -5.39 10.72 9.00
N ASP A 32 -5.48 11.50 10.07
CA ASP A 32 -6.56 12.47 10.31
C ASP A 32 -6.46 13.71 9.41
N SER A 33 -5.29 13.96 8.83
CA SER A 33 -4.98 15.08 7.94
C SER A 33 -5.15 14.71 6.46
N ILE A 34 -5.69 13.52 6.18
CA ILE A 34 -6.01 13.01 4.85
C ILE A 34 -7.52 13.05 4.63
N SER A 35 -7.96 13.48 3.45
CA SER A 35 -9.37 13.50 3.07
C SER A 35 -10.06 12.17 3.42
N PRO A 36 -11.17 12.19 4.19
CA PRO A 36 -11.95 10.98 4.48
C PRO A 36 -12.39 10.25 3.22
N ILE A 37 -12.67 10.99 2.15
CA ILE A 37 -13.09 10.41 0.88
C ILE A 37 -11.96 9.60 0.27
N LEU A 38 -10.74 10.15 0.21
CA LEU A 38 -9.57 9.42 -0.26
C LEU A 38 -9.31 8.16 0.58
N ARG A 39 -9.36 8.26 1.92
CA ARG A 39 -9.19 7.10 2.81
C ARG A 39 -10.19 5.99 2.47
N MET A 40 -11.45 6.35 2.24
CA MET A 40 -12.46 5.36 1.87
C MET A 40 -12.26 4.81 0.45
N SER A 41 -11.93 5.66 -0.52
CA SER A 41 -11.73 5.25 -1.92
C SER A 41 -10.57 4.27 -2.07
N VAL A 42 -9.43 4.56 -1.43
CA VAL A 42 -8.25 3.70 -1.47
C VAL A 42 -8.53 2.38 -0.75
N MET A 43 -9.13 2.43 0.44
CA MET A 43 -9.49 1.21 1.17
C MET A 43 -10.44 0.35 0.34
N GLN A 44 -11.48 0.91 -0.28
CA GLN A 44 -12.40 0.12 -1.11
C GLN A 44 -11.75 -0.44 -2.38
N SER A 45 -10.82 0.29 -2.99
CA SER A 45 -10.12 -0.17 -4.18
C SER A 45 -9.13 -1.31 -3.89
N GLU A 46 -8.46 -1.25 -2.74
CA GLU A 46 -7.37 -2.18 -2.41
C GLU A 46 -7.79 -3.32 -1.48
N ASP A 47 -8.59 -3.02 -0.46
CA ASP A 47 -8.89 -3.94 0.65
C ASP A 47 -10.12 -3.47 1.47
N GLY A 48 -11.31 -3.65 0.91
CA GLY A 48 -12.55 -3.11 1.48
C GLY A 48 -12.93 -3.63 2.87
N ALA A 49 -12.38 -4.76 3.30
CA ALA A 49 -12.60 -5.34 4.61
C ALA A 49 -11.39 -5.15 5.55
N PHE A 50 -10.46 -4.24 5.23
CA PHE A 50 -9.18 -4.07 5.92
C PHE A 50 -9.28 -4.01 7.45
N PHE A 51 -10.24 -3.26 7.98
CA PHE A 51 -10.43 -3.10 9.43
C PHE A 51 -11.08 -4.31 10.11
N TYR A 52 -11.67 -5.23 9.34
CA TYR A 52 -12.41 -6.38 9.88
C TYR A 52 -11.59 -7.67 9.88
N HIS A 53 -10.59 -7.79 9.01
CA HIS A 53 -9.77 -9.00 8.91
C HIS A 53 -8.42 -8.86 9.65
N ARG A 54 -7.78 -10.00 9.96
CA ARG A 54 -6.46 -10.06 10.64
C ARG A 54 -5.33 -10.31 9.65
N GLY A 55 -5.13 -9.37 8.73
CA GLY A 55 -4.08 -9.43 7.70
C GLY A 55 -4.38 -10.30 6.47
N PHE A 56 -5.33 -11.22 6.53
CA PHE A 56 -5.72 -12.08 5.39
C PHE A 56 -7.23 -12.04 5.15
N LEU A 57 -7.66 -12.15 3.90
CA LEU A 57 -9.05 -12.36 3.51
C LEU A 57 -9.29 -13.86 3.28
N PRO A 58 -9.94 -14.61 4.19
CA PRO A 58 -10.00 -16.07 4.13
C PRO A 58 -10.68 -16.61 2.87
N ASP A 59 -11.78 -15.97 2.43
CA ASP A 59 -12.56 -16.43 1.28
C ASP A 59 -11.87 -16.09 -0.05
N ALA A 60 -11.30 -14.88 -0.17
CA ALA A 60 -10.56 -14.45 -1.36
C ALA A 60 -9.20 -15.14 -1.49
N LEU A 61 -8.52 -15.42 -0.37
CA LEU A 61 -7.25 -16.14 -0.35
C LEU A 61 -7.45 -17.62 -0.73
N ARG A 62 -8.53 -18.26 -0.29
CA ARG A 62 -8.77 -19.68 -0.61
C ARG A 62 -9.02 -19.89 -2.10
N GLU A 63 -9.86 -19.07 -2.73
CA GLU A 63 -10.12 -19.20 -4.17
C GLU A 63 -8.93 -18.75 -5.03
N ALA A 64 -8.26 -17.65 -4.66
CA ALA A 64 -7.08 -17.18 -5.38
C ALA A 64 -5.89 -18.14 -5.23
N LEU A 65 -5.68 -18.73 -4.05
CA LEU A 65 -4.62 -19.71 -3.82
C LEU A 65 -4.90 -21.03 -4.56
N ILE A 66 -6.15 -21.51 -4.57
CA ILE A 66 -6.53 -22.70 -5.34
C ILE A 66 -6.27 -22.45 -6.85
N TYR A 67 -6.69 -21.29 -7.36
CA TYR A 67 -6.46 -20.92 -8.74
C TYR A 67 -4.96 -20.75 -9.06
N ASP A 68 -4.22 -20.00 -8.23
CA ASP A 68 -2.79 -19.73 -8.43
C ASP A 68 -1.92 -20.98 -8.33
N LEU A 69 -2.30 -21.95 -7.48
CA LEU A 69 -1.67 -23.28 -7.40
C LEU A 69 -1.97 -24.12 -8.66
N GLN A 70 -3.18 -24.01 -9.23
CA GLN A 70 -3.55 -24.70 -10.47
C GLN A 70 -2.83 -24.13 -11.69
N VAL A 71 -2.68 -22.81 -11.80
CA VAL A 71 -1.96 -22.17 -12.92
C VAL A 71 -0.46 -21.98 -12.69
N LYS A 72 0.09 -22.44 -11.54
CA LYS A 72 1.51 -22.24 -11.12
C LYS A 72 2.01 -20.80 -11.28
N ARG A 73 1.10 -19.84 -11.21
CA ARG A 73 1.36 -18.42 -11.42
C ARG A 73 0.46 -17.64 -10.49
N PHE A 74 1.04 -16.76 -9.69
CA PHE A 74 0.28 -15.79 -8.91
C PHE A 74 -0.43 -14.83 -9.89
N ALA A 75 -1.71 -15.10 -10.19
CA ALA A 75 -2.43 -14.50 -11.31
C ALA A 75 -3.57 -13.57 -10.86
N ARG A 76 -3.88 -13.45 -9.56
CA ARG A 76 -4.90 -12.48 -9.09
C ARG A 76 -4.45 -11.65 -7.89
N GLY A 77 -4.70 -10.34 -7.97
CA GLY A 77 -4.38 -9.33 -6.97
C GLY A 77 -5.26 -9.42 -5.73
N GLY A 78 -5.03 -10.42 -4.89
CA GLY A 78 -5.73 -10.63 -3.61
C GLY A 78 -4.88 -10.30 -2.37
N SER A 79 -3.83 -9.49 -2.49
CA SER A 79 -3.00 -9.11 -1.34
C SER A 79 -3.62 -7.94 -0.58
N THR A 80 -3.95 -8.16 0.70
CA THR A 80 -4.46 -7.16 1.64
C THR A 80 -3.47 -6.01 1.83
N ILE A 81 -3.94 -4.87 2.36
CA ILE A 81 -3.08 -3.73 2.69
C ILE A 81 -1.95 -4.17 3.66
N THR A 82 -2.25 -5.02 4.65
CA THR A 82 -1.23 -5.54 5.58
C THR A 82 -0.14 -6.34 4.85
N MET A 83 -0.52 -7.20 3.90
CA MET A 83 0.44 -7.98 3.10
C MET A 83 1.29 -7.08 2.22
N GLN A 84 0.69 -6.08 1.58
CA GLN A 84 1.41 -5.11 0.77
C GLN A 84 2.41 -4.30 1.60
N LEU A 85 2.00 -3.87 2.78
CA LEU A 85 2.82 -3.13 3.73
C LEU A 85 4.03 -3.96 4.19
N VAL A 86 3.81 -5.20 4.61
CA VAL A 86 4.89 -6.12 5.02
C VAL A 86 5.87 -6.37 3.89
N LYS A 87 5.36 -6.64 2.68
CA LYS A 87 6.18 -6.83 1.48
C LYS A 87 7.07 -5.62 1.19
N ASN A 88 6.52 -4.40 1.35
CA ASN A 88 7.23 -3.15 1.06
C ASN A 88 8.23 -2.78 2.15
N VAL A 89 7.91 -3.00 3.43
CA VAL A 89 8.72 -2.53 4.56
C VAL A 89 9.80 -3.52 4.98
N PHE A 90 9.52 -4.84 4.95
CA PHE A 90 10.40 -5.81 5.61
C PHE A 90 11.21 -6.70 4.67
N LEU A 91 10.81 -6.86 3.39
CA LEU A 91 11.35 -7.94 2.59
C LEU A 91 11.97 -7.47 1.27
N ASN A 92 13.15 -8.02 0.96
CA ASN A 92 13.90 -7.77 -0.28
C ASN A 92 13.47 -8.68 -1.44
N ARG A 93 13.58 -8.17 -2.69
CA ARG A 93 12.86 -8.61 -3.90
C ARG A 93 13.15 -10.03 -4.47
N ASN A 94 13.73 -10.97 -3.72
CA ASN A 94 13.95 -12.34 -4.21
C ASN A 94 12.63 -13.12 -4.29
N LYS A 95 12.25 -13.55 -5.50
CA LYS A 95 10.97 -14.20 -5.80
C LYS A 95 11.01 -15.72 -5.53
N ASN A 96 11.16 -16.12 -4.28
CA ASN A 96 11.09 -17.54 -3.90
C ASN A 96 9.85 -17.81 -3.03
N PHE A 97 9.28 -19.02 -3.14
CA PHE A 97 8.12 -19.46 -2.35
C PHE A 97 8.34 -19.29 -0.84
N ALA A 98 9.57 -19.49 -0.37
CA ALA A 98 9.99 -19.25 1.01
C ALA A 98 9.66 -17.82 1.48
N ARG A 99 9.82 -16.81 0.62
CA ARG A 99 9.50 -15.43 0.98
C ARG A 99 8.00 -15.18 1.14
N LYS A 100 7.17 -15.87 0.36
CA LYS A 100 5.72 -15.72 0.53
C LYS A 100 5.26 -16.27 1.88
N LEU A 101 5.96 -17.29 2.39
CA LEU A 101 5.78 -17.79 3.75
C LEU A 101 6.29 -16.77 4.78
N GLU A 102 7.44 -16.15 4.57
CA GLU A 102 7.94 -15.06 5.44
C GLU A 102 6.96 -13.89 5.51
N GLU A 103 6.41 -13.44 4.37
CA GLU A 103 5.34 -12.43 4.34
C GLU A 103 4.17 -12.85 5.22
N ALA A 104 3.68 -14.08 5.04
CA ALA A 104 2.53 -14.57 5.79
C ALA A 104 2.82 -14.68 7.30
N LEU A 105 4.01 -15.13 7.69
CA LEU A 105 4.42 -15.22 9.10
C LEU A 105 4.52 -13.83 9.74
N ILE A 106 5.11 -12.85 9.05
CA ILE A 106 5.22 -11.49 9.57
C ILE A 106 3.84 -10.84 9.69
N VAL A 107 2.96 -11.00 8.68
CA VAL A 107 1.58 -10.51 8.75
C VAL A 107 0.84 -11.14 9.93
N TRP A 108 0.94 -12.46 10.09
CA TRP A 108 0.33 -13.17 11.20
C TRP A 108 0.84 -12.65 12.55
N LEU A 109 2.15 -12.45 12.70
CA LEU A 109 2.76 -11.93 13.93
C LEU A 109 2.26 -10.51 14.25
N ILE A 110 2.26 -9.59 13.27
CA ILE A 110 1.82 -8.22 13.47
C ILE A 110 0.36 -8.15 13.90
N GLU A 111 -0.50 -8.92 13.24
CA GLU A 111 -1.95 -8.89 13.46
C GLU A 111 -2.38 -9.66 14.71
N ASN A 112 -1.72 -10.79 15.03
CA ASN A 112 -2.04 -11.59 16.22
C ASN A 112 -1.50 -10.96 17.51
N GLU A 113 -0.25 -10.48 17.48
CA GLU A 113 0.38 -9.82 18.64
C GLU A 113 0.03 -8.33 18.74
N ARG A 114 -0.78 -7.81 17.79
CA ARG A 114 -1.24 -6.41 17.74
C ARG A 114 -0.07 -5.41 17.83
N LEU A 115 1.03 -5.71 17.15
CA LEU A 115 2.26 -4.90 17.20
C LEU A 115 2.07 -3.49 16.64
N THR A 116 1.04 -3.29 15.82
CA THR A 116 0.67 -1.99 15.23
C THR A 116 -0.84 -1.96 14.99
N SER A 117 -1.50 -0.82 15.22
CA SER A 117 -2.93 -0.67 14.96
C SER A 117 -3.25 -0.60 13.47
N LYS A 118 -4.50 -0.89 13.09
CA LYS A 118 -4.98 -0.78 11.70
C LYS A 118 -4.85 0.63 11.16
N GLU A 119 -5.15 1.63 11.98
CA GLU A 119 -5.03 3.04 11.64
C GLU A 119 -3.57 3.38 11.32
N ARG A 120 -2.63 2.95 12.17
CA ARG A 120 -1.20 3.21 11.95
C ARG A 120 -0.67 2.46 10.73
N MET A 121 -1.10 1.22 10.51
CA MET A 121 -0.75 0.47 9.29
C MET A 121 -1.24 1.21 8.04
N TYR A 122 -2.47 1.69 8.06
CA TYR A 122 -3.06 2.39 6.93
C TYR A 122 -2.44 3.77 6.68
N GLU A 123 -2.14 4.49 7.75
CA GLU A 123 -1.38 5.74 7.71
C GLU A 123 -0.01 5.56 7.05
N VAL A 124 0.76 4.57 7.50
CA VAL A 124 2.07 4.28 6.90
C VAL A 124 1.90 3.86 5.44
N TYR A 125 0.93 3.00 5.14
CA TYR A 125 0.65 2.56 3.78
C TYR A 125 0.44 3.74 2.82
N LEU A 126 -0.45 4.68 3.15
CA LEU A 126 -0.72 5.87 2.33
C LEU A 126 0.50 6.78 2.16
N ASN A 127 1.44 6.74 3.10
CA ASN A 127 2.66 7.54 3.07
C ASN A 127 3.84 6.86 2.34
N ILE A 128 3.81 5.55 2.08
CA ILE A 128 4.90 4.85 1.39
C ILE A 128 4.52 4.33 0.01
N VAL A 129 3.23 4.17 -0.28
CA VAL A 129 2.77 3.62 -1.56
C VAL A 129 3.15 4.55 -2.71
N GLU A 130 3.42 3.96 -3.87
CA GLU A 130 3.69 4.66 -5.11
C GLU A 130 2.37 5.07 -5.79
N TRP A 131 2.19 6.37 -6.01
CA TRP A 131 1.01 6.99 -6.62
C TRP A 131 1.25 7.38 -8.09
N GLY A 132 2.25 6.77 -8.73
CA GLY A 132 2.72 7.10 -10.06
C GLY A 132 4.25 7.03 -10.12
N PRO A 133 4.88 7.03 -11.31
CA PRO A 133 6.31 6.82 -11.45
C PRO A 133 7.13 7.75 -10.55
N LEU A 134 7.79 7.18 -9.54
CA LEU A 134 8.59 7.88 -8.53
C LEU A 134 7.84 8.87 -7.61
N VAL A 135 6.50 8.91 -7.67
CA VAL A 135 5.65 9.72 -6.78
C VAL A 135 5.26 8.88 -5.58
N TYR A 136 5.83 9.14 -4.41
CA TYR A 136 5.61 8.33 -3.22
C TYR A 136 4.93 9.11 -2.10
N GLY A 137 3.95 8.48 -1.46
CA GLY A 137 3.22 9.06 -0.36
C GLY A 137 2.18 10.10 -0.77
N ILE A 138 1.11 10.18 0.02
CA ILE A 138 -0.06 10.97 -0.34
C ILE A 138 0.20 12.49 -0.37
N GLN A 139 1.11 12.99 0.47
CA GLN A 139 1.49 14.41 0.47
C GLN A 139 2.01 14.83 -0.90
N GLU A 140 2.89 14.01 -1.48
CA GLU A 140 3.49 14.29 -2.78
C GLU A 140 2.49 14.07 -3.90
N ALA A 141 1.71 13.00 -3.85
CA ALA A 141 0.69 12.73 -4.87
C ALA A 141 -0.34 13.87 -4.97
N SER A 142 -0.82 14.37 -3.83
CA SER A 142 -1.78 15.48 -3.79
C SER A 142 -1.20 16.77 -4.40
N ALA A 143 0.07 17.04 -4.13
CA ALA A 143 0.78 18.17 -4.69
C ALA A 143 1.07 17.99 -6.20
N TYR A 144 1.48 16.79 -6.61
CA TYR A 144 1.86 16.47 -7.97
C TYR A 144 0.67 16.53 -8.94
N TYR A 145 -0.46 15.92 -8.59
CA TYR A 145 -1.62 15.83 -9.49
C TYR A 145 -2.53 17.07 -9.43
N PHE A 146 -2.63 17.72 -8.26
CA PHE A 146 -3.66 18.74 -8.02
C PHE A 146 -3.14 20.02 -7.36
N ASN A 147 -1.85 20.09 -7.01
CA ASN A 147 -1.27 21.19 -6.25
C ASN A 147 -2.03 21.48 -4.93
N LYS A 148 -2.47 20.42 -4.24
CA LYS A 148 -3.31 20.48 -3.03
C LYS A 148 -2.66 19.77 -1.85
N ARG A 149 -3.10 20.13 -0.63
CA ARG A 149 -2.85 19.30 0.56
C ARG A 149 -3.75 18.07 0.54
N PRO A 150 -3.34 16.94 1.13
CA PRO A 150 -4.17 15.72 1.23
C PRO A 150 -5.56 15.94 1.83
N SER A 151 -5.69 16.90 2.76
CA SER A 151 -6.96 17.27 3.38
C SER A 151 -7.91 18.05 2.46
N GLN A 152 -7.42 18.56 1.34
CA GLN A 152 -8.18 19.41 0.40
C GLN A 152 -8.66 18.65 -0.84
N LEU A 153 -8.37 17.35 -0.94
CA LEU A 153 -8.80 16.51 -2.06
C LEU A 153 -10.31 16.34 -2.04
N ASN A 154 -10.94 16.66 -3.17
CA ASN A 154 -12.36 16.44 -3.38
C ASN A 154 -12.64 14.98 -3.78
N THR A 155 -13.91 14.66 -4.05
CA THR A 155 -14.34 13.30 -4.40
C THR A 155 -13.70 12.77 -5.68
N GLU A 156 -13.68 13.55 -6.75
CA GLU A 156 -13.15 13.14 -8.06
C GLU A 156 -11.64 12.89 -7.98
N GLU A 157 -10.92 13.80 -7.32
CA GLU A 157 -9.48 13.72 -7.09
C GLU A 157 -9.12 12.48 -6.24
N SER A 158 -9.96 12.19 -5.23
CA SER A 158 -9.80 11.03 -4.36
C SER A 158 -9.98 9.71 -5.11
N ILE A 159 -11.03 9.61 -5.93
CA ILE A 159 -11.30 8.43 -6.77
C ILE A 159 -10.18 8.26 -7.80
N PHE A 160 -9.75 9.35 -8.43
CA PHE A 160 -8.65 9.34 -9.37
C PHE A 160 -7.38 8.77 -8.74
N LEU A 161 -6.93 9.28 -7.59
CA LEU A 161 -5.74 8.78 -6.92
C LEU A 161 -5.87 7.31 -6.50
N ALA A 162 -7.03 6.90 -5.99
CA ALA A 162 -7.29 5.51 -5.63
C ALA A 162 -7.18 4.55 -6.83
N SER A 163 -7.55 5.01 -8.03
CA SER A 163 -7.45 4.20 -9.26
C SER A 163 -6.01 3.94 -9.73
N ILE A 164 -5.03 4.70 -9.23
CA ILE A 164 -3.63 4.58 -9.64
C ILE A 164 -2.93 3.42 -8.90
N ILE A 165 -3.21 3.25 -7.61
CA ILE A 165 -2.50 2.30 -6.73
C ILE A 165 -2.48 0.86 -7.25
N PRO A 166 -3.56 0.30 -7.85
CA PRO A 166 -3.51 -1.07 -8.36
C PRO A 166 -2.47 -1.28 -9.46
N LYS A 167 -2.17 -0.23 -10.26
CA LYS A 167 -1.27 -0.28 -11.42
C LYS A 167 -0.53 1.06 -11.65
N PRO A 168 0.35 1.49 -10.74
CA PRO A 168 0.92 2.84 -10.76
C PRO A 168 1.77 3.12 -12.01
N LYS A 169 2.34 2.06 -12.61
CA LYS A 169 3.20 2.16 -13.80
C LYS A 169 2.46 2.14 -15.14
N HIS A 170 1.25 1.57 -15.19
CA HIS A 170 0.42 1.58 -16.40
C HIS A 170 -0.39 2.86 -16.54
N PHE A 171 -0.45 3.69 -15.49
CA PHE A 171 -1.12 4.99 -15.53
C PHE A 171 -0.62 5.88 -16.70
N ARG A 172 0.68 5.83 -17.03
CA ARG A 172 1.25 6.61 -18.14
C ARG A 172 0.72 6.20 -19.53
N SER A 173 0.19 4.99 -19.70
CA SER A 173 -0.33 4.50 -20.99
C SER A 173 -1.84 4.68 -21.17
N SER A 174 -2.62 4.85 -20.09
CA SER A 174 -4.10 4.85 -20.18
C SER A 174 -4.73 6.21 -20.54
N PHE A 175 -3.94 7.29 -20.61
CA PHE A 175 -4.43 8.64 -20.91
C PHE A 175 -3.59 9.36 -21.99
N ALA A 176 -2.79 8.59 -22.74
CA ALA A 176 -2.00 9.07 -23.87
C ALA A 176 -2.58 8.67 -25.25
N GLU A 177 -3.84 8.23 -25.28
CA GLU A 177 -4.63 8.00 -26.50
C GLU A 177 -5.84 8.93 -26.54
#